data_AF-A0A4D6WJX6-F1
#
_entry.id   AF-A0A4D6WJX6-F1
#
_cell.length_a   1.000
_cell.length_b   1.000
_cell.length_c   1.000
_cell.angle_alpha   90.00
_cell.angle_beta   90.00
_cell.angle_gamma   90.00
#
_symmetry.space_group_name_H-M   'P 1'
#
loop_
_entity.id
_entity.type
_entity.pdbx_description
1 polymer ?
#
loop_
_entity_poly.entity_id
_entity_poly.type
_entity_poly.pdbx_seq_one_letter_code
_entity_poly.pdbx_strand_id
1 'polypeptide(L)'
;MNNTTYNTKDVEKIIDKLETKLSITQIIQLITKLCSKNEYGEQQLLNLLIHRRIFKQKKIAIVDSLIFEKLSETKYINIKTKFTQYFGQGIIKLENNLKIDYQPLQDLLITKQFQEADKLTQQYLCELAGLNKLNTRTWLYFTDISTIPSEDLLYIDILWKTYSQEKFGFSIQRNIWLNNNSNWTIFWQKIGWTIQDIPCRYPNEFIWDTNAPKGHLPLFNQLRGIQVLSALFEHNAWQAIND
;
A
#
# COMPACT_ATOMS: atom_id res chain seq x y z
N MET A 1 3.74 -38.38 -17.15
CA MET A 1 2.73 -37.79 -16.24
C MET A 1 3.18 -38.06 -14.81
N ASN A 2 3.93 -37.14 -14.20
CA ASN A 2 4.35 -37.30 -12.80
C ASN A 2 3.23 -36.81 -11.89
N ASN A 3 2.34 -37.73 -11.51
CA ASN A 3 1.41 -37.54 -10.40
C ASN A 3 2.23 -37.35 -9.14
N THR A 4 2.52 -36.09 -8.83
CA THR A 4 3.08 -35.72 -7.53
C THR A 4 1.87 -35.67 -6.60
N THR A 5 1.59 -36.76 -5.90
CA THR A 5 0.56 -36.81 -4.87
C THR A 5 1.02 -35.92 -3.71
N TYR A 6 0.73 -34.63 -3.80
CA TYR A 6 1.01 -33.72 -2.70
C TYR A 6 0.15 -34.14 -1.50
N ASN A 7 0.75 -34.16 -0.31
CA ASN A 7 -0.01 -34.38 0.91
C ASN A 7 -0.96 -33.19 1.11
N THR A 8 -2.22 -33.36 0.75
CA THR A 8 -3.26 -32.33 0.81
C THR A 8 -3.41 -31.76 2.22
N LYS A 9 -3.26 -32.60 3.24
CA LYS A 9 -3.28 -32.21 4.66
C LYS A 9 -2.19 -31.20 5.03
N ASP A 10 -1.02 -31.26 4.38
CA ASP A 10 0.05 -30.30 4.66
C ASP A 10 -0.24 -28.93 4.05
N VAL A 11 -0.93 -28.89 2.91
CA VAL A 11 -1.35 -27.66 2.25
C VAL A 11 -2.47 -26.98 3.03
N GLU A 12 -3.48 -27.74 3.46
CA GLU A 12 -4.56 -27.25 4.33
C GLU A 12 -4.03 -26.61 5.60
N LYS A 13 -3.11 -27.28 6.31
CA LYS A 13 -2.45 -26.71 7.51
C LYS A 13 -1.74 -25.39 7.27
N ILE A 14 -1.14 -25.19 6.08
CA ILE A 14 -0.47 -23.93 5.75
C ILE A 14 -1.52 -22.83 5.50
N ILE A 15 -2.60 -23.16 4.79
CA ILE A 15 -3.72 -22.23 4.54
C ILE A 15 -4.36 -21.80 5.86
N ASP A 16 -4.66 -22.73 6.76
CA ASP A 16 -5.20 -22.43 8.09
C ASP A 16 -4.27 -21.50 8.87
N LYS A 17 -2.95 -21.76 8.80
CA LYS A 17 -1.94 -20.93 9.46
C LYS A 17 -1.89 -19.51 8.86
N LEU A 18 -2.05 -19.35 7.55
CA LEU A 18 -2.11 -18.05 6.88
C LEU A 18 -3.31 -17.19 7.29
N GLU A 19 -4.35 -17.79 7.88
CA GLU A 19 -5.48 -17.05 8.45
C GLU A 19 -5.25 -16.58 9.89
N THR A 20 -4.13 -16.95 10.51
CA THR A 20 -3.74 -16.53 11.86
C THR A 20 -2.84 -15.28 11.87
N LYS A 21 -2.60 -14.69 13.05
CA LYS A 21 -1.69 -13.56 13.20
C LYS A 21 -0.24 -14.02 13.04
N LEU A 22 0.44 -13.52 12.02
CA LEU A 22 1.82 -13.88 11.67
C LEU A 22 2.66 -12.64 11.37
N SER A 23 3.98 -12.75 11.50
CA SER A 23 4.89 -11.73 10.99
C SER A 23 4.97 -11.80 9.46
N ILE A 24 5.35 -10.69 8.82
CA ILE A 24 5.52 -10.60 7.36
C ILE A 24 6.46 -11.71 6.86
N THR A 25 7.59 -11.92 7.54
CA THR A 25 8.55 -12.98 7.20
C THR A 25 7.93 -14.37 7.26
N GLN A 26 7.11 -14.66 8.27
CA GLN A 26 6.43 -15.95 8.39
C GLN A 26 5.41 -16.14 7.26
N ILE A 27 4.65 -15.10 6.90
CA ILE A 27 3.68 -15.14 5.80
C ILE A 27 4.41 -15.43 4.48
N ILE A 28 5.49 -14.70 4.18
CA ILE A 28 6.31 -14.91 2.97
C ILE A 28 6.85 -16.34 2.91
N GLN A 29 7.35 -16.88 4.03
CA GLN A 29 7.84 -18.27 4.10
C GLN A 29 6.73 -19.28 3.79
N LEU A 30 5.53 -19.09 4.33
CA LEU A 30 4.39 -19.98 4.08
C LEU A 30 3.89 -19.90 2.64
N ILE A 31 3.77 -18.69 2.08
CA ILE A 31 3.43 -18.47 0.67
C ILE A 31 4.46 -19.15 -0.24
N THR A 32 5.76 -18.95 0.02
CA THR A 32 6.85 -19.58 -0.74
C THR A 32 6.77 -21.12 -0.64
N LYS A 33 6.48 -21.65 0.55
CA LYS A 33 6.28 -23.09 0.76
C LYS A 33 5.10 -23.62 -0.07
N LEU A 34 4.00 -22.88 -0.17
CA LEU A 34 2.89 -23.27 -1.06
C LEU A 34 3.28 -23.21 -2.53
N CYS A 35 3.92 -22.13 -3.01
CA CYS A 35 4.38 -22.03 -4.40
C CYS A 35 5.34 -23.17 -4.80
N SER A 36 6.14 -23.71 -3.87
CA SER A 36 6.98 -24.89 -4.14
C SER A 36 6.19 -26.19 -4.40
N LYS A 37 4.87 -26.19 -4.19
CA LYS A 37 3.93 -27.25 -4.58
C LYS A 37 3.38 -27.05 -6.00
N ASN A 38 4.10 -26.27 -6.83
CA ASN A 38 3.78 -25.98 -8.22
C ASN A 38 2.38 -25.33 -8.35
N GLU A 39 1.73 -25.56 -9.49
CA GLU A 39 0.42 -25.01 -9.83
C GLU A 39 -0.65 -25.25 -8.76
N TYR A 40 -0.64 -26.42 -8.13
CA TYR A 40 -1.60 -26.75 -7.08
C TYR A 40 -1.49 -25.82 -5.87
N GLY A 41 -0.27 -25.48 -5.45
CA GLY A 41 -0.06 -24.57 -4.32
C GLY A 41 -0.51 -23.14 -4.63
N GLU A 42 -0.19 -22.64 -5.82
CA GLU A 42 -0.68 -21.32 -6.27
C GLU A 42 -2.20 -21.31 -6.44
N GLN A 43 -2.80 -22.42 -6.88
CA GLN A 43 -4.27 -22.56 -6.93
C GLN A 43 -4.91 -22.43 -5.54
N GLN A 44 -4.29 -22.99 -4.49
CA GLN A 44 -4.81 -22.83 -3.12
C GLN A 44 -4.65 -21.40 -2.60
N LEU A 45 -3.53 -20.74 -2.91
CA LEU A 45 -3.34 -19.32 -2.60
C LEU A 45 -4.40 -18.45 -3.29
N LEU A 46 -4.67 -18.71 -4.58
CA LEU A 46 -5.71 -17.99 -5.32
C LEU A 46 -7.10 -18.23 -4.73
N ASN A 47 -7.42 -19.48 -4.36
CA ASN A 47 -8.69 -19.81 -3.71
C ASN A 47 -8.85 -19.10 -2.36
N LEU A 48 -7.79 -19.06 -1.55
CA LEU A 48 -7.78 -18.32 -0.29
C LEU A 48 -8.02 -16.82 -0.51
N LEU A 49 -7.34 -16.22 -1.49
CA LEU A 49 -7.48 -14.80 -1.81
C LEU A 49 -8.90 -14.46 -2.26
N ILE A 50 -9.47 -15.25 -3.19
CA ILE A 50 -10.86 -15.09 -3.64
C ILE A 50 -11.82 -15.25 -2.47
N HIS A 51 -11.62 -16.27 -1.61
CA HIS A 51 -12.47 -16.48 -0.45
C HIS A 51 -12.47 -15.28 0.49
N ARG A 52 -11.28 -14.77 0.84
CA ARG A 52 -11.13 -13.65 1.77
C ARG A 52 -11.66 -12.34 1.21
N ARG A 53 -11.34 -12.01 -0.04
CA ARG A 53 -11.64 -10.71 -0.65
C ARG A 53 -13.02 -10.64 -1.31
N ILE A 54 -13.42 -11.69 -2.02
CA ILE A 54 -14.63 -11.68 -2.85
C ILE A 54 -15.81 -12.26 -2.09
N PHE A 55 -15.66 -13.47 -1.52
CA PHE A 55 -16.77 -14.14 -0.84
C PHE A 55 -17.04 -13.61 0.58
N LYS A 56 -15.97 -13.39 1.37
CA LYS A 56 -16.09 -12.92 2.75
C LYS A 56 -15.99 -11.40 2.91
N GLN A 57 -15.52 -10.69 1.89
CA GLN A 57 -15.30 -9.23 1.92
C GLN A 57 -14.58 -8.77 3.20
N LYS A 58 -13.57 -9.54 3.66
CA LYS A 58 -12.76 -9.17 4.83
C LYS A 58 -12.12 -7.79 4.58
N LYS A 59 -11.72 -7.05 5.62
CA LYS A 59 -10.81 -5.89 5.43
C LYS A 59 -9.48 -6.37 4.87
N ILE A 60 -8.79 -5.53 4.08
CA ILE A 60 -7.50 -5.91 3.49
C ILE A 60 -6.47 -6.16 4.60
N ALA A 61 -5.76 -7.28 4.50
CA ALA A 61 -4.66 -7.61 5.40
C ALA A 61 -3.38 -7.85 4.60
N ILE A 62 -2.23 -7.78 5.28
CA ILE A 62 -0.92 -8.00 4.65
C ILE A 62 -0.77 -9.36 3.98
N VAL A 63 -1.48 -10.40 4.46
CA VAL A 63 -1.51 -11.70 3.77
C VAL A 63 -2.14 -11.59 2.39
N ASP A 64 -3.16 -10.75 2.23
CA ASP A 64 -3.87 -10.58 0.96
C ASP A 64 -2.97 -9.89 -0.07
N SER A 65 -2.25 -8.83 0.34
CA SER A 65 -1.33 -8.12 -0.56
C SER A 65 -0.14 -8.98 -0.98
N LEU A 66 0.45 -9.76 -0.06
CA LEU A 66 1.55 -10.66 -0.38
C LEU A 66 1.14 -11.81 -1.29
N ILE A 67 -0.07 -12.37 -1.10
CA ILE A 67 -0.61 -13.38 -2.01
C ILE A 67 -0.88 -12.75 -3.39
N PHE A 68 -1.47 -11.55 -3.44
CA PHE A 68 -1.72 -10.85 -4.69
C PHE A 68 -0.44 -10.60 -5.47
N GLU A 69 0.59 -10.04 -4.82
CA GLU A 69 1.89 -9.79 -5.44
C GLU A 69 2.48 -11.08 -5.98
N LYS A 70 2.47 -12.16 -5.17
CA LYS A 70 3.02 -13.43 -5.62
C LYS A 70 2.30 -14.04 -6.82
N LEU A 71 0.96 -13.98 -6.83
CA LEU A 71 0.15 -14.52 -7.92
C LEU A 71 0.19 -13.64 -9.19
N SER A 72 0.50 -12.35 -9.06
CA SER A 72 0.67 -11.46 -10.21
C SER A 72 1.81 -11.91 -11.14
N GLU A 73 2.83 -12.57 -10.57
CA GLU A 73 4.02 -13.11 -11.22
C GLU A 73 3.87 -14.58 -11.65
N THR A 74 2.68 -15.18 -11.50
CA THR A 74 2.49 -16.61 -11.83
C THR A 74 2.82 -16.92 -13.29
N LYS A 75 3.49 -18.05 -13.50
CA LYS A 75 3.74 -18.61 -14.84
C LYS A 75 2.63 -19.54 -15.34
N TYR A 76 1.68 -19.90 -14.48
CA TYR A 76 0.62 -20.85 -14.79
C TYR A 76 -0.56 -20.11 -15.44
N ILE A 77 -0.83 -20.40 -16.71
CA ILE A 77 -1.81 -19.66 -17.52
C ILE A 77 -3.22 -19.70 -16.94
N ASN A 78 -3.64 -20.83 -16.39
CA ASN A 78 -4.95 -20.99 -15.74
C ASN A 78 -5.07 -20.15 -14.46
N ILE A 79 -4.01 -20.10 -13.65
CA ILE A 79 -3.93 -19.25 -12.46
C ILE A 79 -3.96 -17.78 -12.89
N LYS A 80 -3.18 -17.39 -13.91
CA LYS A 80 -3.15 -16.03 -14.43
C LYS A 80 -4.52 -15.59 -14.95
N THR A 81 -5.19 -16.40 -15.75
CA THR A 81 -6.52 -16.10 -16.31
C THR A 81 -7.54 -15.88 -15.20
N LYS A 82 -7.61 -16.81 -14.22
CA LYS A 82 -8.54 -16.68 -13.10
C LYS A 82 -8.17 -15.50 -12.19
N PHE A 83 -6.89 -15.28 -11.92
CA PHE A 83 -6.43 -14.12 -11.17
C PHE A 83 -6.85 -12.81 -11.83
N THR A 84 -6.61 -12.65 -13.14
CA THR A 84 -7.02 -11.45 -13.89
C THR A 84 -8.54 -11.27 -13.91
N GLN A 85 -9.32 -12.35 -13.98
CA GLN A 85 -10.78 -12.28 -13.90
C GLN A 85 -11.27 -11.64 -12.59
N TYR A 86 -10.64 -11.96 -11.46
CA TYR A 86 -11.08 -11.46 -10.14
C TYR A 86 -10.37 -10.17 -9.71
N PHE A 87 -9.12 -9.99 -10.11
CA PHE A 87 -8.23 -8.97 -9.56
C PHE A 87 -7.46 -8.19 -10.64
N GLY A 88 -7.95 -8.20 -11.89
CA GLY A 88 -7.34 -7.47 -13.00
C GLY A 88 -7.30 -5.95 -12.81
N GLN A 89 -8.20 -5.41 -11.99
CA GLN A 89 -8.24 -3.99 -11.58
C GLN A 89 -7.58 -3.76 -10.21
N GLY A 90 -6.87 -4.75 -9.67
CA GLY A 90 -6.29 -4.70 -8.33
C GLY A 90 -7.10 -5.45 -7.28
N ILE A 91 -6.60 -5.42 -6.04
CA ILE A 91 -7.19 -6.14 -4.90
C ILE A 91 -8.04 -5.23 -4.01
N ILE A 92 -7.85 -3.91 -4.14
CA ILE A 92 -8.63 -2.91 -3.43
C ILE A 92 -9.78 -2.49 -4.34
N LYS A 93 -11.01 -2.76 -3.87
CA LYS A 93 -12.22 -2.45 -4.61
C LYS A 93 -12.56 -0.97 -4.38
N LEU A 94 -12.69 -0.23 -5.48
CA LEU A 94 -13.14 1.17 -5.47
C LEU A 94 -14.56 1.26 -4.93
N GLU A 95 -14.76 2.11 -3.93
CA GLU A 95 -16.06 2.40 -3.35
C GLU A 95 -16.72 3.59 -4.06
N ASN A 96 -18.06 3.55 -4.19
CA ASN A 96 -18.81 4.54 -4.98
C ASN A 96 -18.93 5.93 -4.32
N ASN A 97 -18.58 6.05 -3.04
CA ASN A 97 -18.63 7.28 -2.24
C ASN A 97 -17.39 8.17 -2.37
N LEU A 98 -16.32 7.66 -2.99
CA LEU A 98 -15.07 8.39 -3.17
C LEU A 98 -15.23 9.56 -4.14
N LYS A 99 -14.49 10.65 -3.91
CA LYS A 99 -14.56 11.86 -4.74
C LYS A 99 -13.77 11.75 -6.02
N ILE A 100 -12.77 10.87 -6.04
CA ILE A 100 -11.83 10.68 -7.15
C ILE A 100 -11.86 9.20 -7.58
N ASP A 101 -11.66 8.96 -8.87
CA ASP A 101 -11.33 7.63 -9.37
C ASP A 101 -9.86 7.30 -9.08
N TYR A 102 -9.62 6.37 -8.16
CA TYR A 102 -8.29 5.93 -7.75
C TYR A 102 -7.72 4.77 -8.57
N GLN A 103 -8.43 4.28 -9.59
CA GLN A 103 -7.89 3.21 -10.45
C GLN A 103 -6.50 3.56 -11.02
N PRO A 104 -6.25 4.79 -11.54
CA PRO A 104 -4.94 5.14 -12.08
C PRO A 104 -3.82 5.05 -11.04
N LEU A 105 -4.08 5.48 -9.79
CA LEU A 105 -3.10 5.35 -8.70
C LEU A 105 -2.87 3.88 -8.33
N GLN A 106 -3.94 3.09 -8.26
CA GLN A 106 -3.84 1.66 -8.01
C GLN A 106 -3.01 0.95 -9.09
N ASP A 107 -3.20 1.27 -10.37
CA ASP A 107 -2.44 0.68 -11.48
C ASP A 107 -0.95 1.03 -11.43
N LEU A 108 -0.61 2.30 -11.14
CA LEU A 108 0.77 2.73 -10.95
C LEU A 108 1.45 1.99 -9.78
N LEU A 109 0.73 1.81 -8.68
CA LEU A 109 1.24 1.11 -7.50
C LEU A 109 1.38 -0.40 -7.73
N ILE A 110 0.44 -1.05 -8.42
CA ILE A 110 0.54 -2.46 -8.84
C ILE A 110 1.79 -2.68 -9.69
N THR A 111 2.03 -1.77 -10.64
CA THR A 111 3.19 -1.82 -11.55
C THR A 111 4.47 -1.25 -10.95
N LYS A 112 4.47 -0.90 -9.66
CA LYS A 112 5.62 -0.38 -8.91
C LYS A 112 6.21 0.91 -9.49
N GLN A 113 5.42 1.68 -10.23
CA GLN A 113 5.78 3.00 -10.74
C GLN A 113 5.65 4.07 -9.65
N PHE A 114 6.43 3.91 -8.57
CA PHE A 114 6.26 4.69 -7.34
C PHE A 114 6.49 6.19 -7.52
N GLN A 115 7.37 6.61 -8.44
CA GLN A 115 7.58 8.03 -8.73
C GLN A 115 6.36 8.69 -9.37
N GLU A 116 5.72 8.01 -10.33
CA GLU A 116 4.50 8.53 -10.96
C GLU A 116 3.30 8.44 -10.01
N ALA A 117 3.22 7.38 -9.20
CA ALA A 117 2.21 7.25 -8.15
C ALA A 117 2.33 8.39 -7.12
N ASP A 118 3.55 8.81 -6.76
CA ASP A 118 3.80 9.93 -5.86
C ASP A 118 3.28 11.26 -6.43
N LYS A 119 3.64 11.57 -7.69
CA LYS A 119 3.13 12.75 -8.40
C LYS A 119 1.60 12.76 -8.46
N LEU A 120 0.99 11.63 -8.81
CA LEU A 120 -0.46 11.51 -8.90
C LEU A 120 -1.12 11.66 -7.53
N THR A 121 -0.51 11.13 -6.47
CA THR A 121 -0.98 11.30 -5.10
C THR A 121 -1.01 12.79 -4.72
N GLN A 122 0.03 13.57 -5.05
CA GLN A 122 0.03 15.01 -4.80
C GLN A 122 -1.07 15.75 -5.58
N GLN A 123 -1.32 15.35 -6.82
CA GLN A 123 -2.40 15.91 -7.64
C GLN A 123 -3.77 15.64 -7.01
N TYR A 124 -4.03 14.40 -6.58
CA TYR A 124 -5.26 14.04 -5.89
C TYR A 124 -5.45 14.80 -4.59
N LEU A 125 -4.41 14.97 -3.76
CA LEU A 125 -4.54 15.77 -2.53
C LEU A 125 -4.88 17.24 -2.83
N CYS A 126 -4.33 17.82 -3.90
CA CYS A 126 -4.69 19.16 -4.35
C CYS A 126 -6.15 19.24 -4.85
N GLU A 127 -6.59 18.23 -5.61
CA GLU A 127 -7.97 18.14 -6.09
C GLU A 127 -8.98 17.99 -4.94
N LEU A 128 -8.72 17.11 -3.98
CA LEU A 128 -9.55 16.92 -2.79
C LEU A 128 -9.62 18.19 -1.93
N ALA A 129 -8.56 18.99 -1.92
CA ALA A 129 -8.52 20.31 -1.31
C ALA A 129 -9.27 21.40 -2.12
N GLY A 130 -9.88 21.06 -3.25
CA GLY A 130 -10.64 21.98 -4.10
C GLY A 130 -9.77 22.90 -4.97
N LEU A 131 -8.47 22.64 -5.11
CA LEU A 131 -7.58 23.50 -5.89
C LEU A 131 -7.79 23.38 -7.40
N ASN A 132 -8.37 22.28 -7.90
CA ASN A 132 -8.61 22.07 -9.33
C ASN A 132 -9.73 22.95 -9.94
N LYS A 133 -10.60 23.55 -9.13
CA LYS A 133 -11.80 24.26 -9.63
C LYS A 133 -11.56 25.75 -9.93
N LEU A 134 -10.62 26.40 -9.24
CA LEU A 134 -10.44 27.88 -9.33
C LEU A 134 -8.98 28.34 -9.15
N ASN A 135 -8.04 27.45 -8.83
CA ASN A 135 -6.67 27.82 -8.46
C ASN A 135 -5.63 27.26 -9.42
N THR A 136 -4.57 28.03 -9.69
CA THR A 136 -3.39 27.60 -10.48
C THR A 136 -2.32 26.91 -9.64
N ARG A 137 -2.57 26.75 -8.33
CA ARG A 137 -1.60 26.28 -7.36
C ARG A 137 -1.54 24.75 -7.30
N THR A 138 -0.34 24.21 -7.35
CA THR A 138 -0.05 22.76 -7.28
C THR A 138 0.54 22.34 -5.93
N TRP A 139 0.25 23.09 -4.87
CA TRP A 139 0.69 22.80 -3.51
C TRP A 139 -0.38 23.17 -2.48
N LEU A 140 -0.31 22.55 -1.31
CA LEU A 140 -1.26 22.74 -0.22
C LEU A 140 -0.72 23.69 0.85
N TYR A 141 -1.61 24.46 1.45
CA TYR A 141 -1.42 25.05 2.78
C TYR A 141 -1.97 24.10 3.86
N PHE A 142 -1.55 24.31 5.11
CA PHE A 142 -2.01 23.46 6.22
C PHE A 142 -3.54 23.56 6.43
N THR A 143 -4.14 24.72 6.11
CA THR A 143 -5.60 24.91 6.17
C THR A 143 -6.35 24.07 5.15
N ASP A 144 -5.74 23.82 3.98
CA ASP A 144 -6.33 23.01 2.92
C ASP A 144 -6.46 21.54 3.34
N ILE A 145 -5.59 21.06 4.23
CA ILE A 145 -5.63 19.68 4.71
C ILE A 145 -6.95 19.35 5.40
N SER A 146 -7.53 20.31 6.12
CA SER A 146 -8.80 20.12 6.82
C SER A 146 -10.01 19.91 5.90
N THR A 147 -9.89 20.23 4.60
CA THR A 147 -10.97 20.05 3.62
C THR A 147 -10.88 18.71 2.89
N ILE A 148 -9.77 17.97 3.05
CA ILE A 148 -9.60 16.67 2.41
C ILE A 148 -10.54 15.66 3.08
N PRO A 149 -11.42 14.97 2.34
CA PRO A 149 -12.30 13.97 2.94
C PRO A 149 -11.52 12.82 3.58
N SER A 150 -11.94 12.40 4.77
CA SER A 150 -11.26 11.33 5.51
C SER A 150 -11.27 10.00 4.75
N GLU A 151 -12.36 9.65 4.08
CA GLU A 151 -12.49 8.41 3.30
C GLU A 151 -11.47 8.35 2.15
N ASP A 152 -11.37 9.42 1.37
CA ASP A 152 -10.41 9.56 0.27
C ASP A 152 -8.95 9.49 0.76
N LEU A 153 -8.62 10.16 1.88
CA LEU A 153 -7.27 10.12 2.45
C LEU A 153 -6.91 8.71 2.97
N LEU A 154 -7.85 8.03 3.63
CA LEU A 154 -7.69 6.64 4.06
C LEU A 154 -7.51 5.71 2.86
N TYR A 155 -8.22 5.96 1.77
CA TYR A 155 -8.14 5.14 0.58
C TYR A 155 -6.77 5.25 -0.09
N ILE A 156 -6.23 6.48 -0.22
CA ILE A 156 -4.86 6.72 -0.68
C ILE A 156 -3.86 5.96 0.20
N ASP A 157 -3.99 6.05 1.53
CA ASP A 157 -3.09 5.37 2.46
C ASP A 157 -3.15 3.84 2.32
N ILE A 158 -4.36 3.27 2.18
CA ILE A 158 -4.56 1.83 1.98
C ILE A 158 -3.89 1.37 0.69
N LEU A 159 -4.01 2.11 -0.41
CA LEU A 159 -3.36 1.77 -1.68
C LEU A 159 -1.84 1.72 -1.52
N TRP A 160 -1.24 2.78 -0.96
CA TRP A 160 0.20 2.85 -0.73
C TRP A 160 0.71 1.70 0.14
N LYS A 161 0.00 1.38 1.24
CA LYS A 161 0.38 0.27 2.12
C LYS A 161 0.26 -1.09 1.45
N THR A 162 -0.86 -1.32 0.76
CA THR A 162 -1.17 -2.60 0.11
C THR A 162 -0.07 -2.97 -0.88
N TYR A 163 0.32 -2.03 -1.74
CA TYR A 163 1.23 -2.30 -2.85
C TYR A 163 2.71 -2.08 -2.54
N SER A 164 3.04 -1.66 -1.31
CA SER A 164 4.42 -1.50 -0.83
C SER A 164 4.82 -2.52 0.24
N GLN A 165 4.00 -3.55 0.48
CA GLN A 165 4.21 -4.51 1.59
C GLN A 165 4.24 -3.79 2.96
N GLU A 166 3.29 -2.89 3.21
CA GLU A 166 3.16 -2.10 4.46
C GLU A 166 4.38 -1.19 4.75
N LYS A 167 5.09 -0.80 3.68
CA LYS A 167 6.30 0.01 3.79
C LYS A 167 6.04 1.50 3.63
N PHE A 168 5.10 1.87 2.77
CA PHE A 168 4.77 3.25 2.39
C PHE A 168 3.33 3.59 2.80
N GLY A 169 3.06 4.88 2.97
CA GLY A 169 1.76 5.40 3.41
C GLY A 169 1.91 6.51 4.46
N PHE A 170 0.94 7.43 4.49
CA PHE A 170 0.91 8.52 5.45
C PHE A 170 0.66 8.03 6.89
N SER A 171 -0.11 6.95 7.08
CA SER A 171 -0.29 6.36 8.40
C SER A 171 1.00 5.69 8.90
N ILE A 172 1.80 5.11 8.00
CA ILE A 172 3.13 4.57 8.32
C ILE A 172 4.05 5.70 8.76
N GLN A 173 4.10 6.79 7.99
CA GLN A 173 4.87 7.97 8.33
C GLN A 173 4.46 8.58 9.68
N ARG A 174 3.15 8.80 9.88
CA ARG A 174 2.58 9.28 11.13
C ARG A 174 3.01 8.42 12.32
N ASN A 175 2.93 7.09 12.19
CA ASN A 175 3.34 6.18 13.26
C ASN A 175 4.84 6.28 13.56
N ILE A 176 5.69 6.45 12.54
CA ILE A 176 7.12 6.70 12.76
C ILE A 176 7.30 8.02 13.49
N TRP A 177 6.63 9.10 13.06
CA TRP A 177 6.72 10.41 13.72
C TRP A 177 6.30 10.36 15.19
N LEU A 178 5.12 9.80 15.50
CA LEU A 178 4.62 9.67 16.88
C LEU A 178 5.52 8.81 17.77
N ASN A 179 6.02 7.68 17.26
CA ASN A 179 6.93 6.80 18.00
C ASN A 179 8.30 7.41 18.27
N ASN A 180 8.60 8.58 17.69
CA ASN A 180 9.81 9.36 17.96
C ASN A 180 9.46 10.71 18.61
N ASN A 181 8.41 10.73 19.45
CA ASN A 181 7.98 11.90 20.23
C ASN A 181 7.73 13.13 19.34
N SER A 182 7.21 12.92 18.13
CA SER A 182 6.95 13.98 17.16
C SER A 182 8.19 14.80 16.75
N ASN A 183 9.40 14.24 16.89
CA ASN A 183 10.64 14.90 16.52
C ASN A 183 10.88 14.81 15.00
N TRP A 184 10.77 15.96 14.32
CA TRP A 184 10.93 16.05 12.86
C TRP A 184 12.30 15.64 12.35
N THR A 185 13.38 16.02 13.03
CA THR A 185 14.75 15.65 12.63
C THR A 185 14.94 14.14 12.62
N ILE A 186 14.51 13.46 13.70
CA ILE A 186 14.58 12.00 13.79
C ILE A 186 13.67 11.36 12.74
N PHE A 187 12.48 11.91 12.52
CA PHE A 187 11.54 11.41 11.52
C PHE A 187 12.15 11.45 10.11
N TRP A 188 12.73 12.58 9.68
CA TRP A 188 13.34 12.72 8.35
C TRP A 188 14.50 11.76 8.11
N GLN A 189 15.36 11.57 9.12
CA GLN A 189 16.44 10.58 9.05
C GLN A 189 15.88 9.16 8.91
N LYS A 190 14.84 8.80 9.68
CA LYS A 190 14.26 7.44 9.65
C LYS A 190 13.58 7.09 8.33
N ILE A 191 12.88 8.05 7.72
CA ILE A 191 12.23 7.82 6.43
C ILE A 191 13.16 8.09 5.24
N GLY A 192 14.40 8.53 5.48
CA GLY A 192 15.40 8.78 4.44
C GLY A 192 15.11 10.02 3.59
N TRP A 193 14.53 11.06 4.18
CA TRP A 193 14.39 12.38 3.53
C TRP A 193 15.57 13.31 3.82
N THR A 194 16.40 12.94 4.81
CA THR A 194 17.71 13.55 5.05
C THR A 194 18.78 12.47 5.16
N ILE A 195 19.94 12.69 4.55
CA ILE A 195 21.12 11.84 4.66
C ILE A 195 22.22 12.69 5.28
N GLN A 196 22.76 12.27 6.43
CA GLN A 196 23.75 13.06 7.18
C GLN A 196 23.30 14.52 7.40
N ASP A 197 22.02 14.70 7.79
CA ASP A 197 21.35 15.99 8.00
C ASP A 197 21.19 16.88 6.76
N ILE A 198 21.52 16.37 5.57
CA ILE A 198 21.32 17.07 4.30
C ILE A 198 20.00 16.60 3.67
N PRO A 199 19.06 17.51 3.35
CA PRO A 199 17.81 17.15 2.67
C PRO A 199 18.03 16.57 1.27
N CYS A 200 17.34 15.49 0.95
CA CYS A 200 17.39 14.87 -0.38
C CYS A 200 16.77 15.78 -1.45
N ARG A 201 17.40 15.83 -2.63
CA ARG A 201 16.93 16.56 -3.81
C ARG A 201 16.00 15.72 -4.67
N TYR A 202 14.82 16.28 -4.92
CA TYR A 202 13.84 15.68 -5.81
C TYR A 202 14.27 15.80 -7.29
N PRO A 203 14.02 14.78 -8.13
CA PRO A 203 13.57 13.43 -7.78
C PRO A 203 14.72 12.44 -7.51
N ASN A 204 15.95 12.80 -7.88
CA ASN A 204 17.04 11.83 -8.10
C ASN A 204 17.66 11.26 -6.82
N GLU A 205 17.54 11.94 -5.67
CA GLU A 205 18.09 11.48 -4.39
C GLU A 205 17.07 10.71 -3.55
N PHE A 206 15.84 10.55 -4.05
CA PHE A 206 14.83 9.68 -3.46
C PHE A 206 14.87 8.27 -4.06
N ILE A 207 14.44 7.28 -3.29
CA ILE A 207 14.45 5.87 -3.69
C ILE A 207 13.03 5.45 -4.08
N TRP A 208 12.83 5.17 -5.37
CA TRP A 208 11.53 4.91 -5.99
C TRP A 208 11.21 3.42 -6.12
N ASP A 209 11.65 2.61 -5.16
CA ASP A 209 11.44 1.17 -5.13
C ASP A 209 11.25 0.66 -3.69
N THR A 210 11.01 -0.65 -3.54
CA THR A 210 10.80 -1.27 -2.23
C THR A 210 12.08 -1.42 -1.40
N ASN A 211 13.25 -0.94 -1.83
CA ASN A 211 14.48 -0.90 -1.03
C ASN A 211 14.56 0.36 -0.15
N ALA A 212 13.78 1.41 -0.46
CA ALA A 212 13.73 2.66 0.31
C ALA A 212 13.44 2.45 1.81
N PRO A 213 13.68 3.39 2.72
CA PRO A 213 13.28 3.22 4.13
C PRO A 213 11.76 3.07 4.33
N LYS A 214 11.34 2.52 5.47
CA LYS A 214 9.91 2.50 5.83
C LYS A 214 9.43 3.94 6.02
N GLY A 215 8.27 4.27 5.44
CA GLY A 215 7.70 5.62 5.43
C GLY A 215 8.32 6.56 4.39
N HIS A 216 9.22 6.09 3.52
CA HIS A 216 9.87 6.96 2.54
C HIS A 216 8.89 7.64 1.58
N LEU A 217 7.83 6.93 1.18
CA LEU A 217 6.79 7.42 0.29
C LEU A 217 5.40 7.35 0.96
N PRO A 218 4.43 8.17 0.53
CA PRO A 218 4.53 9.26 -0.47
C PRO A 218 5.34 10.46 0.06
N LEU A 219 5.92 11.26 -0.82
CA LEU A 219 6.61 12.48 -0.45
C LEU A 219 5.64 13.57 -0.03
N PHE A 220 6.15 14.53 0.74
CA PHE A 220 5.44 15.78 1.01
C PHE A 220 6.47 16.90 1.05
N ASN A 221 6.28 17.94 0.23
CA ASN A 221 7.31 18.96 0.02
C ASN A 221 7.54 19.80 1.29
N GLN A 222 8.75 19.74 1.86
CA GLN A 222 9.14 20.47 3.07
C GLN A 222 9.74 21.86 2.82
N LEU A 223 9.84 22.32 1.56
CA LEU A 223 10.36 23.67 1.23
C LEU A 223 9.54 24.82 1.85
N ARG A 224 8.30 24.53 2.29
CA ARG A 224 7.40 25.50 2.94
C ARG A 224 7.20 25.21 4.43
N GLY A 225 8.11 24.42 5.02
CA GLY A 225 8.05 24.01 6.42
C GLY A 225 7.15 22.81 6.67
N ILE A 226 7.02 22.48 7.95
CA ILE A 226 6.40 21.23 8.44
C ILE A 226 4.87 21.29 8.60
N GLN A 227 4.28 22.49 8.57
CA GLN A 227 2.89 22.70 9.00
C GLN A 227 1.89 21.85 8.21
N VAL A 228 2.12 21.69 6.91
CA VAL A 228 1.20 20.94 6.04
C VAL A 228 1.27 19.44 6.36
N LEU A 229 2.47 18.89 6.56
CA LEU A 229 2.60 17.48 6.93
C LEU A 229 2.14 17.21 8.37
N SER A 230 2.35 18.16 9.30
CA SER A 230 1.82 18.09 10.66
C SER A 230 0.29 18.03 10.63
N ALA A 231 -0.35 18.94 9.89
CA ALA A 231 -1.80 18.93 9.70
C ALA A 231 -2.29 17.62 9.06
N LEU A 232 -1.53 17.07 8.11
CA LEU A 232 -1.85 15.77 7.52
C LEU A 232 -1.77 14.66 8.56
N PHE A 233 -0.74 14.60 9.41
CA PHE A 233 -0.62 13.59 10.47
C PHE A 233 -1.61 13.76 11.62
N GLU A 234 -2.13 14.97 11.83
CA GLU A 234 -3.15 15.27 12.83
C GLU A 234 -4.58 15.15 12.29
N HIS A 235 -4.73 14.88 10.99
CA HIS A 235 -6.03 14.74 10.34
C HIS A 235 -6.92 13.69 11.05
N ASN A 236 -8.22 13.99 11.15
CA ASN A 236 -9.19 13.16 11.86
C ASN A 236 -9.33 11.74 11.29
N ALA A 237 -9.00 11.55 10.00
CA ALA A 237 -8.99 10.26 9.31
C ALA A 237 -8.26 9.17 10.11
N TRP A 238 -7.16 9.52 10.79
CA TRP A 238 -6.33 8.55 11.50
C TRP A 238 -6.93 8.10 12.83
N GLN A 239 -7.92 8.82 13.37
CA GLN A 239 -8.58 8.43 14.62
C GLN A 239 -9.45 7.18 14.39
N ALA A 240 -10.10 7.07 13.24
CA ALA A 240 -10.93 5.92 12.85
C ALA A 240 -10.13 4.61 12.59
N ILE A 241 -8.79 4.66 12.57
CA ILE A 241 -7.93 3.47 12.40
C ILE A 241 -7.56 2.83 13.76
N ASN A 242 -7.66 3.58 14.86
CA ASN A 242 -7.22 3.10 16.18
C ASN A 242 -8.31 2.35 16.97
N ASP A 243 -9.50 2.17 16.38
CA ASP A 243 -10.61 1.34 16.87
C ASP A 243 -10.71 0.03 16.08
#